data_AF-A0A2R6JPJ1-F1
#
_entry.id   AF-A0A2R6JPJ1-F1
#
_cell.length_a   1.000
_cell.length_b   1.000
_cell.length_c   1.000
_cell.angle_alpha   90.00
_cell.angle_beta   90.00
_cell.angle_gamma   90.00
#
_symmetry.space_group_name_H-M   'P 1'
#
loop_
_entity.id
_entity.type
_entity.pdbx_description
1 polymer ?
#
loop_
_entity_poly.entity_id
_entity_poly.type
_entity_poly.pdbx_seq_one_letter_code
_entity_poly.pdbx_strand_id
1 'polypeptide(L)'
;MAQPDTRNVRWLEDVRSDDIGAVGGKGASLGEMTAAGLPVPPGFVVTADTYRTFIEETGIDEALFEAVDVGSEDSTALAEAEATAKELVLETELPEAVRERILSAYDDVADASGSDPEASGTSSRSGEAFVAVRSSATAEDLPSIAADESALIRVDGEPRFGRMAEIAPLDCNRRTVEVPSLTDDGVEWREVERLYEHPADGETLYRITTSSGRQITVTPDHSLVVLDEDTLEPTTTTVEELEGDEKVPVARELAPMDAGPDTIDVTDYIRGSDVLLSDGGVLIDNDSSNETIQHTLPETIRADEDFAYFLGLYAAEGSTYSTHEVAITNTEEEVLERAVQVMDRIGLYDGQAKNRHSYRFHCKSLVRFLHSVAGRPDGTDGKGRLARNKRVPEFVF
;
A
#
# COMPACT_ATOMS: atom_id res chain seq x y z
N MET A 1 -14.90 -1.70 43.42
CA MET A 1 -14.17 -0.50 42.96
C MET A 1 -13.71 -0.81 41.56
N ALA A 2 -14.20 -0.07 40.56
CA ALA A 2 -13.72 -0.22 39.19
C ALA A 2 -12.23 0.20 39.16
N GLN A 3 -11.38 -0.56 38.47
CA GLN A 3 -10.03 -0.11 38.17
C GLN A 3 -10.12 1.23 37.42
N PRO A 4 -9.26 2.21 37.72
CA PRO A 4 -9.23 3.45 36.96
C PRO A 4 -8.90 3.13 35.51
N ASP A 5 -9.68 3.69 34.58
CA ASP A 5 -9.48 3.49 33.15
C ASP A 5 -8.10 4.05 32.74
N THR A 6 -7.16 3.17 32.40
CA THR A 6 -5.77 3.49 32.05
C THR A 6 -5.61 3.98 30.62
N ARG A 7 -6.73 4.16 29.90
CA ARG A 7 -6.71 4.52 28.47
C ARG A 7 -6.19 5.92 28.19
N ASN A 8 -6.43 6.92 29.04
CA ASN A 8 -6.14 8.32 28.69
C ASN A 8 -4.72 8.81 29.07
N VAL A 9 -4.17 8.34 30.18
CA VAL A 9 -2.85 8.77 30.68
C VAL A 9 -2.07 7.53 31.08
N ARG A 10 -0.80 7.46 30.66
CA ARG A 10 0.14 6.41 31.03
C ARG A 10 1.44 6.97 31.57
N TRP A 11 1.92 6.41 32.67
CA TRP A 11 3.19 6.79 33.27
C TRP A 11 4.36 6.20 32.50
N LEU A 12 5.47 6.93 32.39
CA LEU A 12 6.66 6.44 31.69
C LEU A 12 7.20 5.14 32.31
N GLU A 13 7.03 4.93 33.61
CA GLU A 13 7.43 3.68 34.29
C GLU A 13 6.63 2.45 33.81
N ASP A 14 5.42 2.67 33.32
CA ASP A 14 4.48 1.63 32.85
C ASP A 14 4.48 1.46 31.33
N VAL A 15 5.16 2.34 30.58
CA VAL A 15 5.19 2.34 29.11
C VAL A 15 6.31 1.44 28.59
N ARG A 16 6.01 0.59 27.60
CA ARG A 16 6.98 -0.25 26.89
C ARG A 16 6.96 -0.01 25.38
N SER A 17 7.91 -0.59 24.65
CA SER A 17 7.97 -0.56 23.18
C SER A 17 6.67 -1.00 22.51
N ASP A 18 5.97 -1.98 23.08
CA ASP A 18 4.69 -2.48 22.57
C ASP A 18 3.55 -1.44 22.63
N ASP A 19 3.75 -0.34 23.39
CA ASP A 19 2.75 0.72 23.56
C ASP A 19 2.86 1.84 22.51
N ILE A 20 3.74 1.73 21.50
CA ILE A 20 3.95 2.75 20.45
C ILE A 20 2.61 3.25 19.86
N GLY A 21 1.66 2.35 19.60
CA GLY A 21 0.34 2.73 19.05
C GLY A 21 -0.51 3.62 19.96
N ALA A 22 -0.23 3.65 21.26
CA ALA A 22 -0.92 4.48 22.25
C ALA A 22 -0.14 5.74 22.64
N VAL A 23 1.20 5.69 22.62
CA VAL A 23 2.07 6.76 23.16
C VAL A 23 3.01 7.42 22.15
N GLY A 24 3.10 6.90 20.92
CA GLY A 24 4.08 7.31 19.91
C GLY A 24 5.52 6.89 20.23
N GLY A 25 6.43 6.94 19.25
CA GLY A 25 7.78 6.39 19.40
C GLY A 25 8.65 7.12 20.43
N LYS A 26 8.50 8.45 20.57
CA LYS A 26 9.21 9.23 21.62
C LYS A 26 8.75 8.84 23.03
N GLY A 27 7.44 8.68 23.22
CA GLY A 27 6.85 8.22 24.48
C GLY A 27 7.32 6.82 24.85
N ALA A 28 7.29 5.89 23.89
CA ALA A 28 7.76 4.52 24.05
C ALA A 28 9.26 4.46 24.40
N SER A 29 10.08 5.21 23.68
CA SER A 29 11.53 5.30 23.92
C SER A 29 11.86 5.81 25.33
N LEU A 30 11.14 6.83 25.82
CA LEU A 30 11.31 7.33 27.18
C LEU A 30 10.87 6.30 28.22
N GLY A 31 9.84 5.51 27.94
CA GLY A 31 9.41 4.40 28.78
C GLY A 31 10.48 3.31 28.88
N GLU A 32 11.06 2.90 27.75
CA GLU A 32 12.17 1.93 27.70
C GLU A 32 13.40 2.41 28.47
N MET A 33 13.81 3.67 28.29
CA MET A 33 14.92 4.26 29.05
C MET A 33 14.63 4.27 30.56
N THR A 34 13.39 4.59 30.95
CA THR A 34 12.94 4.56 32.35
C THR A 34 13.02 3.13 32.91
N ALA A 35 12.53 2.14 32.18
CA ALA A 35 12.56 0.73 32.57
C ALA A 35 14.00 0.19 32.69
N ALA A 36 14.91 0.66 31.83
CA ALA A 36 16.34 0.34 31.87
C ALA A 36 17.08 1.01 33.04
N GLY A 37 16.41 1.84 33.86
CA GLY A 37 17.00 2.53 35.00
C GLY A 37 17.90 3.70 34.62
N LEU A 38 17.77 4.24 33.41
CA LEU A 38 18.43 5.48 33.03
C LEU A 38 17.77 6.66 33.74
N PRO A 39 18.49 7.77 33.98
CA PRO A 39 17.97 8.93 34.70
C PRO A 39 17.01 9.75 33.82
N VAL A 40 15.82 9.21 33.56
CA VAL A 40 14.71 9.88 32.90
C VAL A 40 13.89 10.63 33.96
N PRO A 41 13.59 11.92 33.79
CA PRO A 41 12.71 12.63 34.71
C PRO A 41 11.33 11.98 34.79
N PRO A 42 10.67 11.97 35.97
CA PRO A 42 9.30 11.49 36.10
C PRO A 42 8.36 12.20 35.13
N GLY A 43 7.46 11.44 34.52
CA GLY A 43 6.52 11.98 33.55
C GLY A 43 5.49 10.96 33.11
N PHE A 44 4.52 11.45 32.34
CA PHE A 44 3.45 10.65 31.76
C PHE A 44 3.19 11.07 30.32
N VAL A 45 2.51 10.21 29.58
CA VAL A 45 2.04 10.44 28.22
C VAL A 45 0.53 10.58 28.22
N VAL A 46 0.04 11.64 27.57
CA VAL A 46 -1.37 11.75 27.17
C VAL A 46 -1.54 10.92 25.91
N THR A 47 -2.32 9.86 25.99
CA THR A 47 -2.38 8.82 24.95
C THR A 47 -3.18 9.25 23.71
N ALA A 48 -3.00 8.53 22.61
CA ALA A 48 -3.85 8.66 21.41
C ALA A 48 -5.34 8.41 21.70
N ASP A 49 -5.68 7.55 22.66
CA ASP A 49 -7.08 7.32 23.09
C ASP A 49 -7.69 8.57 23.74
N THR A 50 -6.88 9.42 24.39
CA THR A 50 -7.37 10.71 24.89
C THR A 50 -7.81 11.61 23.76
N TYR A 51 -7.06 11.65 22.66
CA TYR A 51 -7.41 12.43 21.49
C TYR A 51 -8.70 11.88 20.84
N ARG A 52 -8.85 10.56 20.71
CA ARG A 52 -10.09 9.92 20.23
C ARG A 52 -11.29 10.27 21.11
N THR A 53 -11.15 10.09 22.42
CA THR A 53 -12.18 10.44 23.40
C THR A 53 -12.57 11.91 23.30
N PHE A 54 -11.59 12.81 23.13
CA PHE A 54 -11.84 14.23 22.97
C PHE A 54 -12.69 14.51 21.72
N ILE A 55 -12.29 14.04 20.53
CA ILE A 55 -13.02 14.37 19.30
C ILE A 55 -14.41 13.71 19.25
N GLU A 56 -14.55 12.50 19.79
CA GLU A 56 -15.82 11.74 19.82
C GLU A 56 -16.82 12.30 20.85
N GLU A 57 -16.39 12.53 22.10
CA GLU A 57 -17.30 13.01 23.15
C GLU A 57 -17.74 14.46 22.94
N THR A 58 -16.92 15.26 22.26
CA THR A 58 -17.24 16.65 21.94
C THR A 58 -17.99 16.80 20.61
N GLY A 59 -18.02 15.74 19.79
CA GLY A 59 -18.71 15.70 18.50
C GLY A 59 -18.09 16.61 17.43
N ILE A 60 -16.79 16.92 17.55
CA ILE A 60 -16.06 17.72 16.55
C ILE A 60 -15.41 16.87 15.48
N ASP A 61 -15.41 15.55 15.64
CA ASP A 61 -14.84 14.57 14.73
C ASP A 61 -15.34 14.76 13.30
N GLU A 62 -16.65 14.83 13.07
CA GLU A 62 -17.23 15.02 11.72
C GLU A 62 -16.72 16.30 11.06
N ALA A 63 -16.79 17.44 11.77
CA ALA A 63 -16.36 18.73 11.25
C ALA A 63 -14.85 18.80 11.03
N LEU A 64 -14.08 18.14 11.90
CA LEU A 64 -12.63 18.09 11.81
C LEU A 64 -12.18 17.25 10.62
N PHE A 65 -12.79 16.08 10.41
CA PHE A 65 -12.50 15.21 9.26
C PHE A 65 -12.92 15.85 7.94
N GLU A 66 -14.06 16.54 7.90
CA GLU A 66 -14.50 17.29 6.71
C GLU A 66 -13.52 18.44 6.40
N ALA A 67 -13.04 19.16 7.42
CA ALA A 67 -12.12 20.27 7.23
C ALA A 67 -10.76 19.83 6.64
N VAL A 68 -10.28 18.63 6.97
CA VAL A 68 -8.97 18.12 6.50
C VAL A 68 -9.07 17.24 5.25
N ASP A 69 -10.26 17.00 4.71
CA ASP A 69 -10.48 16.26 3.45
C ASP A 69 -10.15 17.14 2.23
N VAL A 70 -8.87 17.51 2.12
CA VAL A 70 -8.34 18.39 1.08
C VAL A 70 -7.18 17.70 0.36
N GLY A 71 -7.17 17.80 -0.97
CA GLY A 71 -6.09 17.24 -1.79
C GLY A 71 -4.73 17.88 -1.49
N SER A 72 -3.69 17.07 -1.40
CA SER A 72 -2.33 17.49 -1.03
C SER A 72 -1.62 18.41 -2.05
N GLU A 73 -2.19 18.59 -3.23
CA GLU A 73 -1.62 19.39 -4.31
C GLU A 73 -1.96 20.89 -4.23
N ASP A 74 -2.94 21.27 -3.41
CA ASP A 74 -3.37 22.68 -3.24
C ASP A 74 -2.88 23.26 -1.91
N SER A 75 -1.76 23.99 -1.96
CA SER A 75 -1.15 24.61 -0.78
C SER A 75 -2.01 25.69 -0.11
N THR A 76 -2.93 26.32 -0.85
CA THR A 76 -3.82 27.33 -0.28
C THR A 76 -4.95 26.66 0.48
N ALA A 77 -5.56 25.64 -0.14
CA ALA A 77 -6.61 24.86 0.50
C ALA A 77 -6.10 24.11 1.75
N LEU A 78 -4.86 23.59 1.71
CA LEU A 78 -4.22 22.99 2.89
C LEU A 78 -4.04 23.98 4.04
N ALA A 79 -3.66 25.23 3.76
CA ALA A 79 -3.49 26.26 4.79
C ALA A 79 -4.84 26.67 5.40
N GLU A 80 -5.91 26.72 4.59
CA GLU A 80 -7.28 26.98 5.08
C GLU A 80 -7.82 25.81 5.92
N ALA A 81 -7.56 24.58 5.49
CA ALA A 81 -7.88 23.36 6.24
C ALA A 81 -7.16 23.33 7.60
N GLU A 82 -5.85 23.61 7.63
CA GLU A 82 -5.06 23.71 8.86
C GLU A 82 -5.66 24.74 9.82
N ALA A 83 -5.97 25.94 9.31
CA ALA A 83 -6.53 27.02 10.12
C ALA A 83 -7.88 26.62 10.73
N THR A 84 -8.75 26.00 9.94
CA THR A 84 -10.08 25.54 10.37
C THR A 84 -9.96 24.42 11.41
N ALA A 85 -9.16 23.39 11.13
CA ALA A 85 -8.94 22.28 12.05
C ALA A 85 -8.36 22.75 13.39
N LYS A 86 -7.41 23.70 13.35
CA LYS A 86 -6.81 24.29 14.54
C LYS A 86 -7.80 25.12 15.35
N GLU A 87 -8.65 25.90 14.70
CA GLU A 87 -9.72 26.65 15.36
C GLU A 87 -10.69 25.71 16.07
N LEU A 88 -11.18 24.68 15.38
CA LEU A 88 -12.07 23.66 15.96
C LEU A 88 -11.47 23.03 17.22
N VAL A 89 -10.21 22.59 17.17
CA VAL A 89 -9.55 21.95 18.32
C VAL A 89 -9.33 22.93 19.48
N LEU A 90 -8.96 24.19 19.20
CA LEU A 90 -8.67 25.18 20.24
C LEU A 90 -9.92 25.76 20.91
N GLU A 91 -11.04 25.85 20.19
CA GLU A 91 -12.29 26.39 20.73
C GLU A 91 -13.13 25.35 21.46
N THR A 92 -12.83 24.05 21.28
CA THR A 92 -13.58 22.96 21.90
C THR A 92 -13.03 22.64 23.28
N GLU A 93 -13.90 22.68 24.29
CA GLU A 93 -13.52 22.34 25.66
C GLU A 93 -13.27 20.84 25.83
N LEU A 94 -12.21 20.48 26.55
CA LEU A 94 -11.93 19.09 26.91
C LEU A 94 -13.05 18.51 27.79
N PRO A 95 -13.49 17.26 27.55
CA PRO A 95 -14.39 16.55 28.47
C PRO A 95 -13.85 16.57 29.91
N GLU A 96 -14.75 16.81 30.87
CA GLU A 96 -14.37 17.03 32.29
C GLU A 96 -13.54 15.88 32.85
N ALA A 97 -13.92 14.63 32.54
CA ALA A 97 -13.21 13.43 32.97
C ALA A 97 -11.77 13.34 32.42
N VAL A 98 -11.57 13.74 31.16
CA VAL A 98 -10.24 13.78 30.53
C VAL A 98 -9.39 14.86 31.19
N ARG A 99 -9.96 16.06 31.36
CA ARG A 99 -9.30 17.21 31.99
C ARG A 99 -8.86 16.89 33.41
N GLU A 100 -9.75 16.34 34.24
CA GLU A 100 -9.44 15.95 35.62
C GLU A 100 -8.30 14.93 35.68
N ARG A 101 -8.27 13.97 34.75
CA ARG A 101 -7.24 12.94 34.73
C ARG A 101 -5.85 13.48 34.37
N ILE A 102 -5.78 14.38 33.39
CA ILE A 102 -4.52 15.05 33.00
C ILE A 102 -4.02 15.95 34.16
N LEU A 103 -4.91 16.71 34.79
CA LEU A 103 -4.56 17.57 35.92
C LEU A 103 -4.08 16.75 37.13
N SER A 104 -4.76 15.64 37.45
CA SER A 104 -4.31 14.74 38.52
C SER A 104 -2.92 14.18 38.26
N ALA A 105 -2.63 13.73 37.04
CA ALA A 105 -1.30 13.22 36.70
C ALA A 105 -0.23 14.32 36.74
N TYR A 106 -0.58 15.55 36.37
CA TYR A 106 0.30 16.71 36.49
C TYR A 106 0.63 17.04 37.96
N ASP A 107 -0.37 17.03 38.83
CA ASP A 107 -0.19 17.25 40.27
C ASP A 107 0.70 16.15 40.88
N ASP A 108 0.52 14.90 40.48
CA ASP A 108 1.37 13.78 40.91
C ASP A 108 2.84 13.94 40.47
N VAL A 109 3.10 14.44 39.24
CA VAL A 109 4.46 14.79 38.78
C VAL A 109 5.06 15.92 39.62
N ALA A 110 4.24 16.90 40.01
CA ALA A 110 4.67 18.01 40.84
C ALA A 110 5.08 17.56 42.24
N ASP A 111 4.33 16.65 42.83
CA ASP A 111 4.65 16.04 44.12
C ASP A 111 5.91 15.15 44.05
N ALA A 112 6.07 14.36 42.98
CA ALA A 112 7.25 13.52 42.76
C ALA A 112 8.55 14.33 42.54
N SER A 113 8.43 15.54 42.00
CA SER A 113 9.55 16.44 41.72
C SER A 113 9.96 17.32 42.92
N GLY A 114 9.15 17.33 43.99
CA GLY A 114 9.28 18.21 45.16
C GLY A 114 10.30 17.81 46.23
N SER A 115 11.14 16.79 46.00
CA SER A 115 12.03 16.23 47.03
C SER A 115 13.52 16.53 46.84
N ASP A 116 13.87 17.75 46.42
CA ASP A 116 15.28 18.20 46.40
C ASP A 116 15.49 19.40 47.37
N PRO A 117 15.96 19.16 48.61
CA PRO A 117 16.07 20.19 49.66
C PRO A 117 17.12 21.27 49.39
N GLU A 118 18.02 21.10 48.40
CA GLU A 118 19.14 22.02 48.16
C GLU A 118 18.92 22.99 46.98
N ALA A 119 17.84 22.85 46.21
CA ALA A 119 17.50 23.76 45.11
C ALA A 119 16.59 24.93 45.52
N SER A 120 16.36 25.14 46.83
CA SER A 120 15.51 26.23 47.35
C SER A 120 16.25 27.57 47.37
N GLY A 121 16.50 28.11 46.18
CA GLY A 121 17.26 29.34 45.99
C GLY A 121 16.63 30.32 45.01
N THR A 122 15.29 30.46 44.98
CA THR A 122 14.54 31.69 44.62
C THR A 122 13.03 31.39 44.57
N SER A 123 12.27 32.07 45.44
CA SER A 123 10.80 32.24 45.46
C SER A 123 9.93 31.05 44.99
N SER A 124 9.66 30.12 45.90
CA SER A 124 8.57 29.17 45.79
C SER A 124 7.22 29.91 45.67
N ARG A 125 6.60 29.88 44.48
CA ARG A 125 5.15 29.75 44.41
C ARG A 125 4.84 28.29 44.70
N SER A 126 4.03 28.06 45.71
CA SER A 126 3.64 26.73 46.15
C SER A 126 2.97 25.95 45.01
N GLY A 127 3.50 24.79 44.64
CA GLY A 127 2.74 23.72 43.98
C GLY A 127 2.83 23.55 42.45
N GLU A 128 3.64 24.31 41.71
CA GLU A 128 3.72 24.15 40.24
C GLU A 128 5.05 23.50 39.82
N ALA A 129 5.00 22.30 39.21
CA ALA A 129 6.18 21.71 38.57
C ALA A 129 6.42 22.31 37.18
N PHE A 130 7.67 22.66 36.91
CA PHE A 130 8.12 23.03 35.57
C PHE A 130 8.26 21.77 34.72
N VAL A 131 7.30 21.55 33.82
CA VAL A 131 7.29 20.40 32.90
C VAL A 131 7.59 20.84 31.47
N ALA A 132 8.08 19.90 30.66
CA ALA A 132 8.18 20.06 29.22
C ALA A 132 7.03 19.31 28.55
N VAL A 133 6.16 20.01 27.82
CA VAL A 133 5.12 19.39 26.99
C VAL A 133 5.69 19.19 25.58
N ARG A 134 5.72 17.94 25.10
CA ARG A 134 6.29 17.54 23.81
C ARG A 134 5.31 16.65 23.06
N SER A 135 5.28 16.79 21.74
CA SER A 135 4.51 15.88 20.89
C SER A 135 5.24 14.54 20.73
N SER A 136 4.47 13.46 20.81
CA SER A 136 4.87 12.10 20.47
C SER A 136 3.78 11.56 19.56
N ALA A 137 4.02 11.61 18.24
CA ALA A 137 3.05 11.15 17.25
C ALA A 137 3.13 9.64 17.08
N THR A 138 2.00 9.00 16.81
CA THR A 138 1.95 7.55 16.51
C THR A 138 2.31 7.24 15.07
N ALA A 139 2.32 8.25 14.19
CA ALA A 139 2.51 8.10 12.75
C ALA A 139 3.95 8.35 12.25
N GLU A 140 4.78 9.08 13.02
CA GLU A 140 6.17 9.37 12.65
C GLU A 140 7.08 8.13 12.71
N ASP A 141 6.70 7.13 13.50
CA ASP A 141 7.47 5.91 13.76
C ASP A 141 6.58 4.67 13.46
N LEU A 142 5.96 4.64 12.28
CA LEU A 142 5.16 3.50 11.84
C LEU A 142 6.01 2.54 10.99
N PRO A 143 5.97 1.24 11.30
CA PRO A 143 6.46 0.16 10.44
C PRO A 143 5.98 0.32 9.00
N SER A 144 6.90 0.59 8.07
CA SER A 144 6.51 0.97 6.70
C SER A 144 7.30 0.27 5.60
N ILE A 145 6.66 0.19 4.42
CA ILE A 145 7.18 -0.46 3.22
C ILE A 145 7.40 0.61 2.15
N ALA A 146 8.48 0.48 1.37
CA ALA A 146 8.83 1.47 0.36
C ALA A 146 7.78 1.54 -0.78
N ALA A 147 7.59 2.75 -1.32
CA ALA A 147 6.57 3.02 -2.34
C ALA A 147 6.79 2.28 -3.67
N ASP A 148 8.03 1.84 -3.95
CA ASP A 148 8.39 1.07 -5.14
C ASP A 148 8.16 -0.45 -5.00
N GLU A 149 7.86 -0.93 -3.79
CA GLU A 149 7.51 -2.33 -3.55
C GLU A 149 6.18 -2.70 -4.21
N SER A 150 6.08 -3.96 -4.64
CA SER A 150 4.89 -4.47 -5.31
C SER A 150 4.02 -5.26 -4.33
N ALA A 151 2.71 -5.07 -4.40
CA ALA A 151 1.74 -5.80 -3.59
C ALA A 151 0.62 -6.38 -4.46
N LEU A 152 0.14 -7.54 -4.02
CA LEU A 152 -1.06 -8.18 -4.54
C LEU A 152 -2.18 -7.96 -3.52
N ILE A 153 -3.24 -7.28 -3.93
CA ILE A 153 -4.39 -6.92 -3.09
C ILE A 153 -5.69 -7.31 -3.79
N ARG A 154 -6.81 -7.23 -3.08
CA ARG A 154 -8.15 -7.13 -3.70
C ARG A 154 -8.73 -5.74 -3.47
N VAL A 155 -9.43 -5.24 -4.47
CA VAL A 155 -10.22 -4.01 -4.37
C VAL A 155 -11.63 -4.32 -4.83
N ASP A 156 -12.59 -4.26 -3.91
CA ASP A 156 -13.98 -4.69 -4.10
C ASP A 156 -14.11 -6.12 -4.65
N GLY A 157 -13.25 -7.03 -4.17
CA GLY A 157 -13.21 -8.43 -4.61
C GLY A 157 -12.41 -8.69 -5.88
N GLU A 158 -12.00 -7.66 -6.61
CA GLU A 158 -11.21 -7.79 -7.84
C GLU A 158 -9.69 -7.79 -7.54
N PRO A 159 -8.90 -8.67 -8.17
CA PRO A 159 -7.46 -8.75 -7.98
C PRO A 159 -6.77 -7.50 -8.52
N ARG A 160 -5.79 -7.00 -7.77
CA ARG A 160 -4.93 -5.90 -8.22
C ARG A 160 -3.48 -6.15 -7.83
N PHE A 161 -2.59 -6.09 -8.81
CA PHE A 161 -1.15 -6.21 -8.61
C PHE A 161 -0.46 -4.93 -9.06
N GLY A 162 0.13 -4.20 -8.13
CA GLY A 162 0.69 -2.88 -8.42
C GLY A 162 1.74 -2.45 -7.40
N ARG A 163 2.30 -1.26 -7.62
CA ARG A 163 3.25 -0.67 -6.67
C ARG A 163 2.51 -0.06 -5.49
N MET A 164 3.15 -0.02 -4.32
CA MET A 164 2.58 0.64 -3.15
C MET A 164 2.24 2.11 -3.41
N ALA A 165 3.02 2.83 -4.22
CA ALA A 165 2.69 4.19 -4.67
C ALA A 165 1.34 4.31 -5.42
N GLU A 166 0.89 3.24 -6.09
CA GLU A 166 -0.36 3.20 -6.85
C GLU A 166 -1.54 2.68 -5.99
N ILE A 167 -1.22 2.07 -4.85
CA ILE A 167 -2.15 1.44 -3.92
C ILE A 167 -2.44 2.37 -2.74
N ALA A 168 -1.43 3.03 -2.18
CA ALA A 168 -1.54 3.92 -1.01
C ALA A 168 -2.63 5.01 -1.14
N PRO A 169 -2.89 5.59 -2.34
CA PRO A 169 -3.96 6.57 -2.50
C PRO A 169 -5.39 5.99 -2.47
N LEU A 170 -5.58 4.69 -2.30
CA LEU A 170 -6.92 4.08 -2.23
C LEU A 170 -7.65 4.48 -0.94
N ASP A 171 -8.90 4.91 -1.10
CA ASP A 171 -9.78 5.29 0.01
C ASP A 171 -10.52 4.05 0.55
N CYS A 172 -10.05 3.54 1.69
CA CYS A 172 -10.63 2.36 2.37
C CYS A 172 -12.04 2.62 2.94
N ASN A 173 -12.49 3.87 3.05
CA ASN A 173 -13.87 4.17 3.45
C ASN A 173 -14.87 4.01 2.28
N ARG A 174 -14.37 4.02 1.04
CA ARG A 174 -15.19 3.93 -0.18
C ARG A 174 -15.03 2.63 -0.93
N ARG A 175 -13.92 1.91 -0.71
CA ARG A 175 -13.55 0.68 -1.41
C ARG A 175 -13.18 -0.36 -0.37
N THR A 176 -13.62 -1.60 -0.56
CA THR A 176 -13.13 -2.70 0.28
C THR A 176 -11.75 -3.10 -0.24
N VAL A 177 -10.71 -2.91 0.57
CA VAL A 177 -9.34 -3.33 0.23
C VAL A 177 -8.98 -4.53 1.08
N GLU A 178 -8.48 -5.61 0.47
CA GLU A 178 -8.03 -6.80 1.19
C GLU A 178 -6.60 -7.18 0.84
N VAL A 179 -5.86 -7.72 1.79
CA VAL A 179 -4.49 -8.23 1.63
C VAL A 179 -4.39 -9.70 2.06
N PRO A 180 -3.56 -10.50 1.38
CA PRO A 180 -3.27 -11.86 1.82
C PRO A 180 -2.44 -11.82 3.10
N SER A 181 -2.96 -12.42 4.16
CA SER A 181 -2.38 -12.44 5.50
C SER A 181 -2.07 -13.86 5.93
N LEU A 182 -0.88 -14.08 6.48
CA LEU A 182 -0.50 -15.38 7.03
C LEU A 182 -1.16 -15.58 8.41
N THR A 183 -1.80 -16.73 8.58
CA THR A 183 -2.43 -17.19 9.82
C THR A 183 -1.93 -18.61 10.14
N ASP A 184 -2.29 -19.13 11.32
CA ASP A 184 -1.95 -20.50 11.72
C ASP A 184 -2.50 -21.56 10.77
N ASP A 185 -3.64 -21.28 10.12
CA ASP A 185 -4.34 -22.21 9.22
C ASP A 185 -3.98 -21.99 7.72
N GLY A 186 -3.08 -21.05 7.43
CA GLY A 186 -2.64 -20.72 6.07
C GLY A 186 -2.82 -19.26 5.71
N VAL A 187 -3.00 -18.96 4.43
CA VAL A 187 -3.16 -17.58 3.94
C VAL A 187 -4.64 -17.25 3.81
N GLU A 188 -5.07 -16.17 4.47
CA GLU A 188 -6.44 -15.65 4.41
C GLU A 188 -6.44 -14.22 3.88
N TRP A 189 -7.50 -13.84 3.18
CA TRP A 189 -7.73 -12.45 2.81
C TRP A 189 -8.29 -11.68 4.00
N ARG A 190 -7.65 -10.56 4.34
CA ARG A 190 -8.06 -9.70 5.45
C ARG A 190 -8.28 -8.28 4.94
N GLU A 191 -9.37 -7.67 5.39
CA GLU A 191 -9.72 -6.29 5.08
C GLU A 191 -8.70 -5.34 5.70
N VAL A 192 -8.27 -4.37 4.91
CA VAL A 192 -7.39 -3.28 5.32
C VAL A 192 -8.25 -2.16 5.86
N GLU A 193 -8.10 -1.84 7.15
CA GLU A 193 -8.86 -0.76 7.78
C GLU A 193 -8.46 0.61 7.22
N ARG A 194 -7.15 0.84 7.04
CA ARG A 194 -6.59 2.11 6.58
C ARG A 194 -5.26 1.92 5.85
N LEU A 195 -4.98 2.83 4.93
CA LEU A 195 -3.69 2.99 4.26
C LEU A 195 -3.05 4.31 4.73
N TYR A 196 -1.75 4.28 5.00
CA TYR A 196 -0.98 5.44 5.43
C TYR A 196 0.19 5.64 4.47
N GLU A 197 0.48 6.90 4.15
CA GLU A 197 1.65 7.32 3.39
C GLU A 197 2.33 8.47 4.14
N HIS A 198 3.65 8.41 4.28
CA HIS A 198 4.46 9.47 4.85
C HIS A 198 5.78 9.56 4.07
N PRO A 199 6.35 10.76 3.97
CA PRO A 199 7.65 10.95 3.34
C PRO A 199 8.76 10.36 4.23
N ALA A 200 9.60 9.51 3.66
CA ALA A 200 10.79 8.93 4.33
C ALA A 200 12.00 9.89 4.31
N ASP A 201 11.77 11.20 4.46
CA ASP A 201 12.80 12.23 4.26
C ASP A 201 13.93 12.12 5.30
N GLY A 202 15.09 11.63 4.86
CA GLY A 202 16.26 11.44 5.73
C GLY A 202 16.27 10.13 6.50
N GLU A 203 15.30 9.25 6.25
CA GLU A 203 15.27 7.90 6.82
C GLU A 203 16.16 6.93 6.03
N THR A 204 16.76 5.99 6.76
CA THR A 204 17.50 4.88 6.13
C THR A 204 16.57 3.71 5.96
N LEU A 205 16.28 3.35 4.70
CA LEU A 205 15.52 2.14 4.39
C LEU A 205 16.44 0.94 4.25
N TYR A 206 15.94 -0.22 4.67
CA TYR A 206 16.64 -1.50 4.63
C TYR A 206 16.03 -2.39 3.56
N ARG A 207 16.87 -2.91 2.66
CA ARG A 207 16.48 -3.93 1.70
C ARG A 207 16.85 -5.31 2.22
N ILE A 208 15.86 -6.05 2.67
CA ILE A 208 16.01 -7.42 3.14
C ILE A 208 15.99 -8.33 1.92
N THR A 209 16.93 -9.28 1.85
CA THR A 209 17.02 -10.26 0.76
C THR A 209 17.15 -11.66 1.35
N THR A 210 16.16 -12.50 1.10
CA THR A 210 16.20 -13.91 1.52
C THR A 210 17.16 -14.71 0.64
N SER A 211 17.65 -15.85 1.14
CA SER A 211 18.45 -16.81 0.35
C SER A 211 17.71 -17.37 -0.88
N SER A 212 16.37 -17.33 -0.87
CA SER A 212 15.51 -17.69 -2.00
C SER A 212 15.44 -16.62 -3.10
N GLY A 213 15.97 -15.41 -2.84
CA GLY A 213 15.94 -14.27 -3.76
C GLY A 213 14.73 -13.33 -3.60
N ARG A 214 13.82 -13.59 -2.66
CA ARG A 214 12.75 -12.63 -2.29
C ARG A 214 13.36 -11.40 -1.65
N GLN A 215 12.80 -10.24 -1.96
CA GLN A 215 13.26 -8.95 -1.47
C GLN A 215 12.08 -8.11 -0.97
N ILE A 216 12.34 -7.29 0.04
CA ILE A 216 11.43 -6.24 0.50
C ILE A 216 12.25 -5.08 1.05
N THR A 217 11.83 -3.85 0.76
CA THR A 217 12.45 -2.61 1.24
C THR A 217 11.53 -1.95 2.26
N VAL A 218 12.01 -1.74 3.48
CA VAL A 218 11.20 -1.32 4.64
C VAL A 218 11.96 -0.36 5.57
N THR A 219 11.25 0.29 6.49
CA THR A 219 11.84 1.11 7.56
C THR A 219 12.54 0.25 8.63
N PRO A 220 13.46 0.80 9.44
CA PRO A 220 14.24 0.03 10.43
C PRO A 220 13.39 -0.60 11.53
N ASP A 221 12.30 0.08 11.91
CA ASP A 221 11.32 -0.32 12.91
C ASP A 221 10.27 -1.30 12.36
N HIS A 222 10.31 -1.61 11.05
CA HIS A 222 9.35 -2.54 10.46
C HIS A 222 9.50 -3.93 11.08
N SER A 223 8.40 -4.46 11.60
CA SER A 223 8.38 -5.77 12.25
C SER A 223 8.24 -6.89 11.23
N LEU A 224 9.05 -7.93 11.38
CA LEU A 224 8.94 -9.17 10.62
C LEU A 224 8.64 -10.34 11.54
N VAL A 225 7.82 -11.26 11.04
CA VAL A 225 7.72 -12.58 11.64
C VAL A 225 8.96 -13.38 11.24
N VAL A 226 9.62 -13.98 12.22
CA VAL A 226 10.73 -14.92 12.04
C VAL A 226 10.45 -16.18 12.84
N LEU A 227 11.11 -17.28 12.50
CA LEU A 227 11.01 -18.52 13.28
C LEU A 227 12.17 -18.59 14.27
N ASP A 228 11.84 -18.84 15.54
CA ASP A 228 12.84 -19.17 16.55
C ASP A 228 13.59 -20.44 16.14
N GLU A 229 14.92 -20.42 16.26
CA GLU A 229 15.75 -21.50 15.71
C GLU A 229 15.59 -22.83 16.44
N ASP A 230 15.28 -22.79 17.74
CA ASP A 230 15.21 -23.95 18.62
C ASP A 230 13.80 -24.59 18.60
N THR A 231 12.77 -23.75 18.64
CA THR A 231 11.37 -24.17 18.77
C THR A 231 10.64 -24.24 17.43
N LEU A 232 11.14 -23.52 16.41
CA LEU A 232 10.44 -23.27 15.13
C LEU A 232 9.07 -22.59 15.31
N GLU A 233 8.83 -21.96 16.45
CA GLU A 233 7.63 -21.16 16.68
C GLU A 233 7.79 -19.76 16.07
N PRO A 234 6.73 -19.15 15.52
CA PRO A 234 6.77 -17.77 15.05
C PRO A 234 7.02 -16.80 16.20
N THR A 235 7.97 -15.89 15.99
CA THR A 235 8.24 -14.73 16.84
C THR A 235 8.34 -13.48 15.97
N THR A 236 8.37 -12.30 16.58
CA THR A 236 8.49 -11.02 15.88
C THR A 236 9.82 -10.36 16.24
N THR A 237 10.46 -9.75 15.26
CA THR A 237 11.69 -8.95 15.42
C THR A 237 11.58 -7.70 14.54
N THR A 238 12.27 -6.63 14.91
CA THR A 238 12.41 -5.46 14.04
C THR A 238 13.52 -5.67 13.01
N VAL A 239 13.54 -4.87 11.94
CA VAL A 239 14.60 -4.93 10.93
C VAL A 239 15.97 -4.53 11.49
N GLU A 240 16.00 -3.58 12.43
CA GLU A 240 17.24 -3.15 13.07
C GLU A 240 17.92 -4.26 13.89
N GLU A 241 17.12 -5.22 14.38
CA GLU A 241 17.59 -6.35 15.20
C GLU A 241 18.02 -7.58 14.39
N LEU A 242 17.80 -7.58 13.06
CA LEU A 242 18.17 -8.71 12.21
C LEU A 242 19.70 -8.89 12.11
N GLU A 243 20.16 -10.11 12.35
CA GLU A 243 21.54 -10.56 12.22
C GLU A 243 21.82 -11.21 10.84
N GLY A 244 20.78 -11.66 10.15
CA GLY A 244 20.80 -12.10 8.75
C GLY A 244 20.72 -13.61 8.50
N ASP A 245 20.62 -14.42 9.55
CA ASP A 245 20.40 -15.87 9.48
C ASP A 245 18.97 -16.30 9.86
N GLU A 246 18.11 -15.33 10.21
CA GLU A 246 16.72 -15.58 10.61
C GLU A 246 15.90 -16.23 9.49
N LYS A 247 14.98 -17.11 9.91
CA LYS A 247 14.06 -17.78 9.00
C LYS A 247 12.75 -17.02 8.92
N VAL A 248 12.55 -16.32 7.82
CA VAL A 248 11.28 -15.63 7.53
C VAL A 248 10.27 -16.63 6.93
N PRO A 249 9.07 -16.80 7.52
CA PRO A 249 8.02 -17.61 6.94
C PRO A 249 7.52 -16.96 5.65
N VAL A 250 7.27 -17.79 4.64
CA VAL A 250 6.75 -17.34 3.35
C VAL A 250 5.52 -18.16 2.99
N ALA A 251 4.54 -17.51 2.35
CA ALA A 251 3.40 -18.21 1.80
C ALA A 251 3.89 -19.28 0.81
N ARG A 252 3.52 -20.54 1.08
CA ARG A 252 3.83 -21.67 0.20
C ARG A 252 2.98 -21.62 -1.07
N GLU A 253 1.72 -21.25 -0.91
CA GLU A 253 0.71 -21.17 -1.96
C GLU A 253 -0.25 -20.06 -1.57
N LEU A 254 -0.78 -19.37 -2.57
CA LEU A 254 -1.90 -18.46 -2.44
C LEU A 254 -3.06 -19.09 -3.20
N ALA A 255 -4.22 -19.23 -2.55
CA ALA A 255 -5.40 -19.74 -3.23
C ALA A 255 -5.75 -18.85 -4.44
N PRO A 256 -6.22 -19.44 -5.56
CA PRO A 256 -6.72 -18.67 -6.69
C PRO A 256 -7.76 -17.65 -6.22
N MET A 257 -7.78 -16.46 -6.83
CA MET A 257 -8.72 -15.43 -6.39
C MET A 257 -10.16 -15.72 -6.81
N ASP A 258 -10.35 -16.60 -7.81
CA ASP A 258 -11.65 -16.99 -8.38
C ASP A 258 -12.54 -15.79 -8.78
N ALA A 259 -11.90 -14.67 -9.13
CA ALA A 259 -12.55 -13.40 -9.47
C ALA A 259 -12.41 -13.04 -10.97
N GLY A 260 -11.64 -13.81 -11.73
CA GLY A 260 -11.46 -13.55 -13.17
C GLY A 260 -12.79 -13.61 -13.94
N PRO A 261 -13.01 -12.71 -14.91
CA PRO A 261 -14.25 -12.68 -15.69
C PRO A 261 -14.27 -13.84 -16.70
N ASP A 262 -15.45 -14.43 -16.95
CA ASP A 262 -15.63 -15.41 -18.04
C ASP A 262 -15.44 -14.79 -19.44
N THR A 263 -15.63 -13.47 -19.53
CA THR A 263 -15.57 -12.69 -20.77
C THR A 263 -14.94 -11.33 -20.50
N ILE A 264 -13.98 -10.97 -21.33
CA ILE A 264 -13.26 -9.70 -21.30
C ILE A 264 -13.93 -8.74 -22.27
N ASP A 265 -14.43 -7.61 -21.77
CA ASP A 265 -14.88 -6.50 -22.60
C ASP A 265 -13.66 -5.66 -23.02
N VAL A 266 -13.34 -5.68 -24.30
CA VAL A 266 -12.20 -4.97 -24.87
C VAL A 266 -12.35 -3.46 -24.73
N THR A 267 -13.57 -2.95 -24.70
CA THR A 267 -13.85 -1.51 -24.60
C THR A 267 -13.48 -0.94 -23.22
N ASP A 268 -13.35 -1.80 -22.20
CA ASP A 268 -12.86 -1.39 -20.89
C ASP A 268 -11.38 -1.02 -20.89
N TYR A 269 -10.61 -1.63 -21.80
CA TYR A 269 -9.17 -1.45 -21.89
C TYR A 269 -8.74 -0.53 -23.04
N ILE A 270 -9.62 -0.31 -24.01
CA ILE A 270 -9.36 0.56 -25.16
C ILE A 270 -10.29 1.78 -25.09
N ARG A 271 -9.72 2.95 -24.76
CA ARG A 271 -10.43 4.24 -24.71
C ARG A 271 -9.76 5.25 -25.66
N GLY A 272 -10.54 6.13 -26.28
CA GLY A 272 -10.05 7.23 -27.13
C GLY A 272 -11.10 7.74 -28.11
N SER A 273 -10.96 8.98 -28.58
CA SER A 273 -11.85 9.54 -29.61
C SER A 273 -11.67 8.89 -30.98
N ASP A 274 -10.55 8.19 -31.16
CA ASP A 274 -10.17 7.41 -32.34
C ASP A 274 -10.68 5.96 -32.28
N VAL A 275 -11.49 5.60 -31.29
CA VAL A 275 -12.08 4.26 -31.18
C VAL A 275 -13.42 4.25 -31.93
N LEU A 276 -13.55 3.35 -32.90
CA LEU A 276 -14.77 3.12 -33.67
C LEU A 276 -15.34 1.75 -33.30
N LEU A 277 -16.63 1.71 -32.95
CA LEU A 277 -17.37 0.47 -32.71
C LEU A 277 -18.22 0.16 -33.93
N SER A 278 -18.01 -1.01 -34.54
CA SER A 278 -18.77 -1.47 -35.71
C SER A 278 -18.95 -2.98 -35.68
N ASP A 279 -20.18 -3.45 -35.89
CA ASP A 279 -20.53 -4.87 -36.03
C ASP A 279 -20.01 -5.78 -34.90
N GLY A 280 -19.97 -5.29 -33.65
CA GLY A 280 -19.47 -6.05 -32.50
C GLY A 280 -17.94 -6.12 -32.42
N GLY A 281 -17.24 -5.24 -33.16
CA GLY A 281 -15.79 -5.12 -33.16
C GLY A 281 -15.31 -3.72 -32.80
N VAL A 282 -14.17 -3.68 -32.12
CA VAL A 282 -13.41 -2.49 -31.77
C VAL A 282 -12.34 -2.24 -32.83
N LEU A 283 -12.40 -1.05 -33.43
CA LEU A 283 -11.45 -0.57 -34.43
C LEU A 283 -10.77 0.71 -33.94
N ILE A 284 -9.49 0.88 -34.29
CA ILE A 284 -8.78 2.15 -34.10
C ILE A 284 -8.73 2.88 -35.44
N ASP A 285 -9.42 4.02 -35.48
CA ASP A 285 -9.44 4.95 -36.60
C ASP A 285 -8.02 5.32 -37.01
N ASN A 286 -7.84 5.45 -38.30
CA ASN A 286 -6.59 5.91 -38.87
C ASN A 286 -6.88 6.59 -40.20
N ASP A 287 -6.04 7.55 -40.54
CA ASP A 287 -6.14 8.30 -41.81
C ASP A 287 -5.93 7.43 -43.07
N SER A 288 -5.89 6.09 -42.96
CA SER A 288 -5.80 5.19 -44.10
C SER A 288 -7.18 4.81 -44.61
N SER A 289 -7.43 5.10 -45.88
CA SER A 289 -8.64 4.70 -46.61
C SER A 289 -8.64 3.23 -47.07
N ASN A 290 -7.70 2.41 -46.59
CA ASN A 290 -7.55 1.02 -47.02
C ASN A 290 -8.20 0.06 -46.01
N GLU A 291 -9.49 -0.21 -46.19
CA GLU A 291 -10.30 -1.14 -45.36
C GLU A 291 -9.68 -2.55 -45.28
N THR A 292 -8.97 -3.00 -46.32
CA THR A 292 -8.29 -4.32 -46.36
C THR A 292 -7.12 -4.49 -45.37
N ILE A 293 -6.69 -3.42 -44.67
CA ILE A 293 -5.63 -3.46 -43.65
C ILE A 293 -6.23 -3.31 -42.22
N GLN A 294 -7.53 -3.06 -42.12
CA GLN A 294 -8.20 -2.71 -40.87
C GLN A 294 -8.87 -3.94 -40.25
N HIS A 295 -8.10 -4.71 -39.47
CA HIS A 295 -8.65 -5.81 -38.69
C HIS A 295 -9.26 -5.28 -37.38
N THR A 296 -10.52 -5.60 -37.15
CA THR A 296 -11.23 -5.34 -35.90
C THR A 296 -10.88 -6.40 -34.86
N LEU A 297 -10.84 -5.99 -33.59
CA LEU A 297 -10.81 -6.94 -32.47
C LEU A 297 -12.24 -7.09 -31.96
N PRO A 298 -12.75 -8.29 -31.65
CA PRO A 298 -14.09 -8.44 -31.08
C PRO A 298 -14.26 -7.58 -29.82
N GLU A 299 -15.45 -7.00 -29.63
CA GLU A 299 -15.80 -6.26 -28.40
C GLU A 299 -15.68 -7.13 -27.15
N THR A 300 -15.95 -8.43 -27.30
CA THR A 300 -15.85 -9.40 -26.20
C THR A 300 -14.95 -10.56 -26.58
N ILE A 301 -14.05 -10.94 -25.66
CA ILE A 301 -13.17 -12.10 -25.79
C ILE A 301 -13.44 -13.05 -24.64
N ARG A 302 -13.62 -14.34 -24.95
CA ARG A 302 -13.76 -15.36 -23.90
C ARG A 302 -12.45 -15.51 -23.14
N ALA A 303 -12.50 -15.45 -21.81
CA ALA A 303 -11.35 -15.70 -20.96
C ALA A 303 -11.19 -17.22 -20.71
N ASP A 304 -10.75 -17.95 -21.73
CA ASP A 304 -10.49 -19.38 -21.63
C ASP A 304 -8.98 -19.70 -21.54
N GLU A 305 -8.65 -20.97 -21.30
CA GLU A 305 -7.26 -21.44 -21.21
C GLU A 305 -6.44 -21.14 -22.47
N ASP A 306 -7.09 -21.07 -23.63
CA ASP A 306 -6.42 -20.83 -24.91
C ASP A 306 -6.07 -19.35 -25.06
N PHE A 307 -6.95 -18.43 -24.67
CA PHE A 307 -6.63 -17.01 -24.62
C PHE A 307 -5.60 -16.70 -23.53
N ALA A 308 -5.71 -17.32 -22.35
CA ALA A 308 -4.72 -17.22 -21.29
C ALA A 308 -3.33 -17.73 -21.75
N TYR A 309 -3.30 -18.85 -22.48
CA TYR A 309 -2.07 -19.36 -23.09
C TYR A 309 -1.46 -18.34 -24.07
N PHE A 310 -2.27 -17.69 -24.91
CA PHE A 310 -1.78 -16.64 -25.80
C PHE A 310 -1.21 -15.44 -25.03
N LEU A 311 -1.86 -14.99 -23.94
CA LEU A 311 -1.34 -13.91 -23.10
C LEU A 311 0.00 -14.28 -22.47
N GLY A 312 0.15 -15.52 -21.98
CA GLY A 312 1.42 -16.04 -21.48
C GLY A 312 2.51 -16.10 -22.56
N LEU A 313 2.15 -16.55 -23.76
CA LEU A 313 3.06 -16.57 -24.90
C LEU A 313 3.45 -15.15 -25.35
N TYR A 314 2.53 -14.20 -25.33
CA TYR A 314 2.83 -12.79 -25.58
C TYR A 314 3.75 -12.22 -24.50
N ALA A 315 3.52 -12.54 -23.23
CA ALA A 315 4.36 -12.12 -22.13
C ALA A 315 5.80 -12.65 -22.29
N ALA A 316 5.97 -13.91 -22.68
CA ALA A 316 7.29 -14.51 -22.89
C ALA A 316 7.95 -14.06 -24.21
N GLU A 317 7.30 -14.32 -25.34
CA GLU A 317 7.88 -14.28 -26.69
C GLU A 317 7.26 -13.20 -27.60
N GLY A 318 6.27 -12.49 -27.10
CA GLY A 318 5.56 -11.45 -27.84
C GLY A 318 6.35 -10.16 -28.00
N SER A 319 6.11 -9.47 -29.10
CA SER A 319 6.61 -8.12 -29.35
C SER A 319 5.56 -7.35 -30.14
N THR A 320 5.57 -6.03 -30.01
CA THR A 320 4.74 -5.16 -30.84
C THR A 320 5.63 -4.30 -31.73
N TYR A 321 5.31 -4.21 -33.01
CA TYR A 321 5.99 -3.35 -33.96
C TYR A 321 5.02 -2.28 -34.47
N SER A 322 5.49 -1.03 -34.46
CA SER A 322 4.65 0.13 -34.76
C SER A 322 3.37 0.11 -33.89
N THR A 323 2.27 0.68 -34.37
CA THR A 323 0.99 0.75 -33.66
C THR A 323 -0.01 -0.34 -34.08
N HIS A 324 0.39 -1.31 -34.90
CA HIS A 324 -0.55 -2.21 -35.59
C HIS A 324 -0.09 -3.66 -35.74
N GLU A 325 1.11 -4.05 -35.29
CA GLU A 325 1.61 -5.42 -35.46
C GLU A 325 1.95 -6.03 -34.10
N VAL A 326 1.44 -7.24 -33.87
CA VAL A 326 1.85 -8.13 -32.77
C VAL A 326 2.59 -9.30 -33.39
N ALA A 327 3.79 -9.60 -32.91
CA ALA A 327 4.61 -10.70 -33.37
C ALA A 327 4.92 -11.68 -32.24
N ILE A 328 4.67 -12.96 -32.48
CA ILE A 328 5.12 -14.07 -31.63
C ILE A 328 6.31 -14.73 -32.34
N THR A 329 7.41 -14.96 -31.62
CA THR A 329 8.61 -15.59 -32.16
C THR A 329 8.90 -16.88 -31.41
N ASN A 330 9.02 -18.00 -32.11
CA ASN A 330 9.39 -19.27 -31.49
C ASN A 330 10.03 -20.21 -32.52
N THR A 331 10.94 -21.07 -32.07
CA THR A 331 11.55 -22.09 -32.94
C THR A 331 10.66 -23.30 -33.11
N GLU A 332 9.77 -23.58 -32.15
CA GLU A 332 8.81 -24.67 -32.17
C GLU A 332 7.56 -24.27 -32.95
N GLU A 333 7.27 -25.00 -34.03
CA GLU A 333 6.13 -24.71 -34.91
C GLU A 333 4.79 -24.94 -34.21
N GLU A 334 4.69 -25.95 -33.34
CA GLU A 334 3.47 -26.26 -32.57
C GLU A 334 3.03 -25.09 -31.67
N VAL A 335 3.99 -24.36 -31.07
CA VAL A 335 3.71 -23.18 -30.24
C VAL A 335 3.12 -22.05 -31.09
N LEU A 336 3.69 -21.84 -32.29
CA LEU A 336 3.22 -20.84 -33.22
C LEU A 336 1.83 -21.18 -33.78
N GLU A 337 1.58 -22.44 -34.11
CA GLU A 337 0.27 -22.91 -34.57
C GLU A 337 -0.81 -22.72 -33.51
N ARG A 338 -0.49 -22.97 -32.23
CA ARG A 338 -1.43 -22.71 -31.14
C ARG A 338 -1.77 -21.21 -31.03
N ALA A 339 -0.79 -20.33 -31.16
CA ALA A 339 -1.04 -18.88 -31.19
C ALA A 339 -1.99 -18.49 -32.35
N VAL A 340 -1.77 -19.06 -33.53
CA VAL A 340 -2.63 -18.85 -34.71
C VAL A 340 -4.05 -19.33 -34.46
N GLN A 341 -4.24 -20.50 -33.84
CA GLN A 341 -5.57 -21.03 -33.52
C GLN A 341 -6.34 -20.10 -32.58
N VAL A 342 -5.67 -19.48 -31.59
CA VAL A 342 -6.32 -18.50 -30.70
C VAL A 342 -6.73 -17.26 -31.49
N MET A 343 -5.84 -16.73 -32.32
CA MET A 343 -6.12 -15.54 -33.13
C MET A 343 -7.23 -15.77 -34.16
N ASP A 344 -7.29 -16.96 -34.76
CA ASP A 344 -8.37 -17.37 -35.68
C ASP A 344 -9.74 -17.37 -34.98
N ARG A 345 -9.83 -17.92 -33.76
CA ARG A 345 -11.08 -17.92 -32.99
C ARG A 345 -11.61 -16.54 -32.65
N ILE A 346 -10.73 -15.55 -32.46
CA ILE A 346 -11.12 -14.16 -32.22
C ILE A 346 -11.23 -13.35 -33.52
N GLY A 347 -11.26 -14.01 -34.69
CA GLY A 347 -11.51 -13.36 -35.98
C GLY A 347 -10.30 -12.63 -36.59
N LEU A 348 -9.09 -12.85 -36.08
CA LEU A 348 -7.85 -12.24 -36.53
C LEU A 348 -7.03 -13.16 -37.46
N TYR A 349 -7.69 -14.03 -38.22
CA TYR A 349 -7.01 -14.89 -39.18
C TYR A 349 -6.53 -14.14 -40.43
N ASP A 350 -7.34 -13.21 -40.91
CA ASP A 350 -6.98 -12.39 -42.06
C ASP A 350 -5.85 -11.43 -41.67
N GLY A 351 -4.83 -11.28 -42.53
CA GLY A 351 -3.71 -10.37 -42.27
C GLY A 351 -2.53 -10.98 -41.48
N GLN A 352 -2.29 -12.28 -41.59
CA GLN A 352 -1.12 -12.93 -40.98
C GLN A 352 0.10 -13.00 -41.91
N ALA A 353 1.30 -12.80 -41.36
CA ALA A 353 2.56 -13.04 -42.07
C ALA A 353 3.43 -14.06 -41.33
N LYS A 354 3.53 -15.28 -41.87
CA LYS A 354 4.45 -16.31 -41.37
C LYS A 354 5.86 -16.07 -41.89
N ASN A 355 6.81 -15.96 -40.98
CA ASN A 355 8.24 -16.07 -41.24
C ASN A 355 8.76 -17.38 -40.61
N ARG A 356 10.01 -17.76 -40.90
CA ARG A 356 10.59 -19.05 -40.50
C ARG A 356 10.40 -19.40 -39.01
N HIS A 357 10.45 -18.41 -38.11
CA HIS A 357 10.34 -18.59 -36.65
C HIS A 357 9.40 -17.57 -36.00
N SER A 358 8.48 -16.98 -36.76
CA SER A 358 7.60 -15.94 -36.21
C SER A 358 6.30 -15.84 -36.98
N TYR A 359 5.21 -15.63 -36.24
CA TYR A 359 3.92 -15.20 -36.78
C TYR A 359 3.64 -13.77 -36.37
N ARG A 360 3.07 -13.02 -37.31
CA ARG A 360 2.66 -11.63 -37.12
C ARG A 360 1.18 -11.48 -37.36
N PHE A 361 0.52 -10.76 -36.47
CA PHE A 361 -0.90 -10.42 -36.49
C PHE A 361 -1.02 -8.91 -36.65
N HIS A 362 -1.70 -8.46 -37.69
CA HIS A 362 -1.87 -7.04 -37.99
C HIS A 362 -3.21 -6.54 -37.43
N CYS A 363 -3.24 -6.02 -36.20
CA CYS A 363 -4.44 -5.43 -35.60
C CYS A 363 -4.07 -4.33 -34.60
N LYS A 364 -4.50 -3.09 -34.88
CA LYS A 364 -4.25 -1.93 -34.00
C LYS A 364 -4.95 -2.06 -32.66
N SER A 365 -6.19 -2.54 -32.68
CA SER A 365 -6.99 -2.78 -31.49
C SER A 365 -6.32 -3.82 -30.59
N LEU A 366 -5.78 -4.91 -31.15
CA LEU A 366 -5.02 -5.90 -30.40
C LEU A 366 -3.75 -5.32 -29.78
N VAL A 367 -2.98 -4.51 -30.53
CA VAL A 367 -1.80 -3.81 -29.98
C VAL A 367 -2.20 -2.94 -28.79
N ARG A 368 -3.24 -2.10 -28.94
CA ARG A 368 -3.69 -1.19 -27.88
C ARG A 368 -4.26 -1.93 -26.67
N PHE A 369 -5.01 -3.01 -26.90
CA PHE A 369 -5.48 -3.91 -25.85
C PHE A 369 -4.31 -4.49 -25.05
N LEU A 370 -3.36 -5.15 -25.72
CA LEU A 370 -2.19 -5.77 -25.08
C LEU A 370 -1.30 -4.73 -24.37
N HIS A 371 -1.19 -3.53 -24.93
CA HIS A 371 -0.52 -2.39 -24.31
C HIS A 371 -1.21 -1.92 -23.02
N SER A 372 -2.53 -2.06 -22.96
CA SER A 372 -3.33 -1.71 -21.78
C SER A 372 -3.20 -2.77 -20.69
N VAL A 373 -3.31 -4.05 -21.06
CA VAL A 373 -3.42 -5.15 -20.08
C VAL A 373 -2.06 -5.77 -19.72
N ALA A 374 -1.13 -5.87 -20.67
CA ALA A 374 0.12 -6.61 -20.53
C ALA A 374 1.38 -5.73 -20.65
N GLY A 375 1.22 -4.41 -20.67
CA GLY A 375 2.31 -3.43 -20.60
C GLY A 375 2.69 -2.78 -21.94
N ARG A 376 3.27 -1.57 -21.86
CA ARG A 376 3.63 -0.73 -23.03
C ARG A 376 5.14 -0.71 -23.29
N PRO A 377 5.59 -0.59 -24.55
CA PRO A 377 6.98 -0.33 -24.85
C PRO A 377 7.46 0.96 -24.19
N ASP A 378 8.67 0.94 -23.64
CA ASP A 378 9.34 2.17 -23.23
C ASP A 378 9.77 3.01 -24.45
N GLY A 379 10.15 4.27 -24.19
CA GLY A 379 10.67 5.18 -25.20
C GLY A 379 12.09 4.88 -25.68
N THR A 380 12.67 3.72 -25.32
CA THR A 380 14.05 3.38 -25.69
C THR A 380 14.12 2.83 -27.11
N ASP A 381 15.30 2.85 -27.74
CA ASP A 381 15.50 2.25 -29.05
C ASP A 381 15.98 0.80 -28.91
N GLY A 382 15.39 -0.13 -29.68
CA GLY A 382 15.86 -1.51 -29.75
C GLY A 382 14.77 -2.58 -29.89
N LYS A 383 15.17 -3.86 -29.88
CA LYS A 383 14.25 -5.01 -29.97
C LYS A 383 13.65 -5.47 -28.62
N GLY A 384 14.03 -4.81 -27.52
CA GLY A 384 13.63 -5.17 -26.15
C GLY A 384 12.76 -4.14 -25.42
N ARG A 385 12.26 -3.11 -26.11
CA ARG A 385 11.51 -1.97 -25.52
C ARG A 385 10.32 -2.37 -24.67
N LEU A 386 9.67 -3.47 -25.06
CA LEU A 386 8.49 -3.98 -24.37
C LEU A 386 8.86 -4.80 -23.14
N ALA A 387 10.01 -5.50 -23.16
CA ALA A 387 10.33 -6.56 -22.21
C ALA A 387 10.37 -6.10 -20.74
N ARG A 388 10.82 -4.88 -20.48
CA ARG A 388 10.92 -4.32 -19.10
C ARG A 388 9.57 -4.04 -18.45
N ASN A 389 8.55 -3.79 -19.26
CA ASN A 389 7.24 -3.35 -18.79
C ASN A 389 6.17 -4.43 -18.97
N LYS A 390 6.54 -5.60 -19.50
CA LYS A 390 5.61 -6.71 -19.65
C LYS A 390 5.14 -7.17 -18.28
N ARG A 391 3.85 -7.45 -18.18
CA ARG A 391 3.22 -7.98 -16.98
C ARG A 391 2.14 -8.99 -17.34
N VAL A 392 1.78 -9.79 -16.35
CA VAL A 392 0.58 -10.63 -16.40
C VAL A 392 -0.63 -9.71 -16.21
N PRO A 393 -1.67 -9.78 -17.07
CA PRO A 393 -2.90 -9.01 -16.86
C PRO A 393 -3.57 -9.31 -15.52
N GLU A 394 -4.17 -8.29 -14.90
CA GLU A 394 -4.77 -8.40 -13.56
C GLU A 394 -5.85 -9.48 -13.47
N PHE A 395 -6.69 -9.59 -14.50
CA PHE A 395 -7.77 -10.58 -14.60
C PHE A 395 -7.31 -12.05 -14.72
N VAL A 396 -5.99 -12.31 -14.76
CA VAL A 396 -5.42 -13.68 -14.77
C VAL A 396 -5.15 -14.19 -13.35
N PHE A 397 -4.97 -13.27 -12.37
CA PHE A 397 -4.83 -13.62 -10.96
C PHE A 397 -6.18 -14.00 -10.36
#